data_AF-N9C6N1-F1
#
_entry.id   AF-N9C6N1-F1
#
_cell.length_a   1.000
_cell.length_b   1.000
_cell.length_c   1.000
_cell.angle_alpha   90.00
_cell.angle_beta   90.00
_cell.angle_gamma   90.00
#
_symmetry.space_group_name_H-M   'P 1'
#
loop_
_entity.id
_entity.type
_entity.pdbx_description
1 polymer ?
#
loop_
_entity_poly.entity_id
_entity_poly.type
_entity_poly.pdbx_seq_one_letter_code
_entity_poly.pdbx_strand_id
1 'polypeptide(L)'
;MKHQHGATLIVVLMLLLIITVIGTLAIKNSLVGLSIATNSQAQQLLLQNADSAFFSVEREENLIQGLTSSGMFGYISGAANKDKELVFCYRGNEADFFDINRASIMQWEGSKQTPTTDAMGSDGYCKTASADKNYFTSGRKAVITQVAVKYSSSSDADPFYGMQFGTDDKGVKFERSKPVKVFAVSIMPSLSTADRSKIDTCLSARMNEVTIPDGTTVSVASGTKVEDNPTKSVTECLSGLNVPFTSHATEYVIAQDFT
;
A
#
# COMPACT_ATOMS: atom_id res chain seq x y z
N MET A 1 -62.17 -48.96 7.19
CA MET A 1 -60.92 -48.59 6.51
C MET A 1 -60.86 -47.07 6.30
N LYS A 2 -60.47 -46.29 7.32
CA LYS A 2 -60.29 -44.82 7.22
C LYS A 2 -59.20 -44.40 8.21
N HIS A 3 -57.93 -44.55 7.83
CA HIS A 3 -56.77 -44.05 8.61
C HIS A 3 -55.54 -43.72 7.74
N GLN A 4 -55.64 -43.76 6.40
CA GLN A 4 -54.49 -43.62 5.49
C GLN A 4 -54.27 -42.20 4.93
N HIS A 5 -55.22 -41.27 5.13
CA HIS A 5 -55.09 -39.90 4.60
C HIS A 5 -54.21 -38.96 5.44
N GLY A 6 -53.97 -39.26 6.72
CA GLY A 6 -53.07 -38.47 7.57
C GLY A 6 -51.58 -38.78 7.36
N ALA A 7 -51.26 -40.05 7.10
CA ALA A 7 -49.88 -40.51 6.93
C ALA A 7 -49.24 -39.99 5.63
N THR A 8 -50.01 -39.89 4.55
CA THR A 8 -49.52 -39.41 3.25
C THR A 8 -49.15 -37.92 3.29
N LEU A 9 -49.93 -37.10 3.98
CA LEU A 9 -49.63 -35.67 4.11
C LEU A 9 -48.34 -35.41 4.91
N ILE A 10 -48.13 -36.16 6.01
CA ILE A 10 -46.92 -36.06 6.84
C ILE A 10 -45.67 -36.48 6.05
N VAL A 11 -45.76 -37.56 5.28
CA VAL A 11 -44.63 -38.04 4.45
C VAL A 11 -44.25 -37.02 3.38
N VAL A 12 -45.23 -36.41 2.70
CA VAL A 12 -44.97 -35.36 1.70
C VAL A 12 -44.34 -34.13 2.33
N LEU A 13 -44.81 -33.71 3.51
CA LEU A 13 -44.30 -32.54 4.22
C LEU A 13 -42.84 -32.76 4.69
N MET A 14 -42.54 -33.96 5.21
CA MET A 14 -41.17 -34.38 5.54
C MET A 14 -40.26 -34.38 4.30
N LEU A 15 -40.74 -34.91 3.18
CA LEU A 15 -39.97 -34.98 1.93
C LEU A 15 -39.68 -33.58 1.38
N LEU A 16 -40.66 -32.67 1.39
CA LEU A 16 -40.46 -31.26 1.02
C LEU A 16 -39.46 -30.56 1.95
N LEU A 17 -39.53 -30.82 3.25
CA LEU A 17 -38.58 -30.25 4.22
C LEU A 17 -37.15 -30.71 3.94
N ILE A 18 -36.92 -31.99 3.67
CA ILE A 18 -35.60 -32.52 3.33
C ILE A 18 -35.05 -31.87 2.04
N ILE A 19 -35.89 -31.76 0.99
CA ILE A 19 -35.48 -31.14 -0.28
C ILE A 19 -35.12 -29.66 -0.09
N THR A 20 -35.88 -28.90 0.70
CA THR A 20 -35.57 -27.49 0.99
C THR A 20 -34.29 -27.30 1.79
N VAL A 21 -33.99 -28.18 2.76
CA VAL A 21 -32.73 -28.13 3.53
C VAL A 21 -31.52 -28.43 2.64
N ILE A 22 -31.59 -29.47 1.80
CA ILE A 22 -30.51 -29.79 0.87
C ILE A 22 -30.33 -28.66 -0.16
N GLY A 23 -31.44 -28.10 -0.67
CA GLY A 23 -31.42 -26.98 -1.61
C GLY A 23 -30.78 -25.72 -1.02
N THR A 24 -31.14 -25.35 0.22
CA THR A 24 -30.56 -24.18 0.89
C THR A 24 -29.08 -24.34 1.23
N LEU A 25 -28.63 -25.55 1.59
CA LEU A 25 -27.21 -25.88 1.80
C LEU A 25 -26.40 -25.79 0.50
N ALA A 26 -26.94 -26.30 -0.62
CA ALA A 26 -26.29 -26.20 -1.92
C ALA A 26 -26.12 -24.74 -2.40
N ILE A 27 -27.15 -23.91 -2.19
CA ILE A 27 -27.08 -22.47 -2.50
C ILE A 27 -26.05 -21.79 -1.60
N LYS A 28 -26.04 -22.06 -0.28
CA LYS A 28 -25.04 -21.51 0.64
C LYS A 28 -23.61 -21.88 0.22
N ASN A 29 -23.36 -23.14 -0.10
CA ASN A 29 -22.03 -23.59 -0.53
C ASN A 29 -21.61 -22.93 -1.85
N SER A 30 -22.55 -22.70 -2.77
CA SER A 30 -22.29 -22.00 -4.05
C SER A 30 -21.95 -20.52 -3.84
N LEU A 31 -22.68 -19.83 -2.95
CA LEU A 31 -22.41 -18.44 -2.59
C LEU A 31 -21.07 -18.30 -1.86
N VAL A 32 -20.74 -19.24 -0.97
CA VAL A 32 -19.43 -19.30 -0.30
C VAL A 32 -18.32 -19.51 -1.33
N GLY A 33 -18.47 -20.46 -2.26
CA GLY A 33 -17.52 -20.70 -3.34
C GLY A 33 -17.30 -19.46 -4.22
N LEU A 34 -18.37 -18.74 -4.57
CA LEU A 34 -18.26 -17.50 -5.35
C LEU A 34 -17.55 -16.38 -4.56
N SER A 35 -17.83 -16.24 -3.26
CA SER A 35 -17.19 -15.23 -2.41
C SER A 35 -15.68 -15.49 -2.25
N ILE A 36 -15.29 -16.75 -2.11
CA ILE A 36 -13.89 -17.18 -2.04
C ILE A 36 -13.20 -16.94 -3.39
N ALA A 37 -13.84 -17.33 -4.49
CA ALA A 37 -13.29 -17.12 -5.83
C ALA A 37 -13.13 -15.63 -6.16
N THR A 38 -14.10 -14.80 -5.77
CA THR A 38 -14.05 -13.34 -5.98
C THR A 38 -12.94 -12.70 -5.15
N ASN A 39 -12.76 -13.12 -3.89
CA ASN A 39 -11.68 -12.63 -3.04
C ASN A 39 -10.30 -13.05 -3.59
N SER A 40 -10.15 -14.29 -4.03
CA SER A 40 -8.91 -14.79 -4.64
C SER A 40 -8.56 -14.07 -5.95
N GLN A 41 -9.54 -13.83 -6.83
CA GLN A 41 -9.33 -13.04 -8.05
C GLN A 41 -8.92 -11.60 -7.73
N ALA A 42 -9.54 -10.99 -6.71
CA ALA A 42 -9.17 -9.66 -6.26
C ALA A 42 -7.72 -9.62 -5.74
N GLN A 43 -7.33 -10.58 -4.91
CA GLN A 43 -5.95 -10.68 -4.39
C GLN A 43 -4.93 -10.87 -5.52
N GLN A 44 -5.20 -11.71 -6.51
CA GLN A 44 -4.33 -11.87 -7.67
C GLN A 44 -4.17 -10.56 -8.44
N LEU A 45 -5.26 -9.81 -8.62
CA LEU A 45 -5.21 -8.52 -9.30
C LEU A 45 -4.41 -7.49 -8.47
N LEU A 46 -4.58 -7.46 -7.15
CA LEU A 46 -3.82 -6.57 -6.26
C LEU A 46 -2.32 -6.87 -6.30
N LEU A 47 -1.96 -8.16 -6.25
CA LEU A 47 -0.59 -8.65 -6.38
C LEU A 47 0.02 -8.21 -7.72
N GLN A 48 -0.66 -8.50 -8.83
CA GLN A 48 -0.19 -8.13 -10.16
C GLN A 48 0.02 -6.61 -10.33
N ASN A 49 -0.82 -5.78 -9.71
CA ASN A 49 -0.67 -4.32 -9.78
C ASN A 49 0.47 -3.82 -8.89
N ALA A 50 0.71 -4.45 -7.73
CA ALA A 50 1.88 -4.15 -6.91
C ALA A 50 3.17 -4.53 -7.66
N ASP A 51 3.22 -5.72 -8.27
CA ASP A 51 4.34 -6.18 -9.08
C ASP A 51 4.56 -5.29 -10.32
N SER A 52 3.49 -4.81 -10.95
CA SER A 52 3.59 -3.86 -12.06
C SER A 52 4.27 -2.54 -11.67
N ALA A 53 4.12 -2.10 -10.42
CA ALA A 53 4.82 -0.92 -9.93
C ALA A 53 6.33 -1.19 -9.86
N PHE A 54 6.76 -2.34 -9.32
CA PHE A 54 8.18 -2.71 -9.29
C PHE A 54 8.77 -2.93 -10.68
N PHE A 55 8.05 -3.60 -11.58
CA PHE A 55 8.48 -3.73 -12.96
C PHE A 55 8.69 -2.37 -13.64
N SER A 56 7.89 -1.37 -13.27
CA SER A 56 8.07 -0.01 -13.76
C SER A 56 9.26 0.69 -13.11
N VAL A 57 9.50 0.50 -11.81
CA VAL A 57 10.68 1.00 -11.10
C VAL A 57 11.98 0.46 -11.70
N GLU A 58 12.00 -0.82 -12.05
CA GLU A 58 13.19 -1.55 -12.53
C GLU A 58 13.45 -1.40 -14.02
N ARG A 59 12.53 -0.75 -14.76
CA ARG A 59 12.72 -0.49 -16.18
C ARG A 59 13.83 0.53 -16.38
N GLU A 60 14.76 0.23 -17.29
CA GLU A 60 16.01 1.00 -17.49
C GLU A 60 15.77 2.53 -17.59
N GLU A 61 14.82 2.96 -18.42
CA GLU A 61 14.49 4.39 -18.58
C GLU A 61 14.02 5.05 -17.26
N ASN A 62 13.20 4.35 -16.48
CA ASN A 62 12.65 4.85 -15.22
C ASN A 62 13.68 4.77 -14.09
N LEU A 63 14.60 3.81 -14.16
CA LEU A 63 15.70 3.71 -13.22
C LEU A 63 16.68 4.87 -13.43
N ILE A 64 17.09 5.12 -14.68
CA ILE A 64 17.94 6.26 -15.03
C ILE A 64 17.27 7.57 -14.60
N GLN A 65 15.98 7.76 -14.93
CA GLN A 65 15.23 8.95 -14.52
C GLN A 65 15.09 9.03 -12.99
N GLY A 66 14.84 7.89 -12.32
CA GLY A 66 14.69 7.77 -10.88
C GLY A 66 15.95 8.16 -10.10
N LEU A 67 17.12 7.94 -10.68
CA LEU A 67 18.42 8.31 -10.10
C LEU A 67 18.79 9.78 -10.33
N THR A 68 18.10 10.52 -11.20
CA THR A 68 18.33 11.97 -11.37
C THR A 68 17.97 12.75 -10.11
N SER A 69 18.47 13.99 -9.97
CA SER A 69 18.15 14.88 -8.84
C SER A 69 16.65 15.13 -8.65
N SER A 70 15.85 15.01 -9.72
CA SER A 70 14.39 15.15 -9.68
C SER A 70 13.68 13.80 -9.69
N GLY A 71 14.40 12.69 -9.69
CA GLY A 71 13.87 11.33 -9.69
C GLY A 71 13.49 10.85 -8.29
N MET A 72 12.66 9.80 -8.23
CA MET A 72 12.15 9.25 -6.97
C MET A 72 13.25 8.77 -5.99
N PHE A 73 14.42 8.37 -6.49
CA PHE A 73 15.56 7.99 -5.66
C PHE A 73 16.49 9.17 -5.39
N GLY A 74 16.91 9.88 -6.44
CA GLY A 74 17.88 10.96 -6.31
C GLY A 74 17.36 12.17 -5.52
N TYR A 75 16.05 12.44 -5.54
CA TYR A 75 15.49 13.58 -4.80
C TYR A 75 15.55 13.39 -3.27
N ILE A 76 15.38 12.16 -2.78
CA ILE A 76 15.37 11.86 -1.34
C ILE A 76 16.65 11.17 -0.83
N SER A 77 17.69 11.03 -1.66
CA SER A 77 18.96 10.39 -1.27
C SER A 77 19.80 11.22 -0.28
N GLY A 78 19.56 12.53 -0.22
CA GLY A 78 20.27 13.47 0.62
C GLY A 78 19.99 13.28 2.12
N ALA A 79 20.97 13.61 2.96
CA ALA A 79 20.87 13.45 4.43
C ALA A 79 19.66 14.18 5.05
N ALA A 80 19.24 15.30 4.46
CA ALA A 80 18.08 16.07 4.91
C ALA A 80 16.74 15.35 4.69
N ASN A 81 16.69 14.35 3.81
CA ASN A 81 15.49 13.59 3.47
C ASN A 81 15.50 12.16 4.02
N LYS A 82 16.50 11.84 4.86
CA LYS A 82 16.56 10.58 5.59
C LYS A 82 15.31 10.39 6.44
N ASP A 83 14.83 9.14 6.50
CA ASP A 83 13.62 8.73 7.22
C ASP A 83 12.29 9.32 6.72
N LYS A 84 12.32 10.22 5.73
CA LYS A 84 11.13 10.70 5.03
C LYS A 84 10.70 9.71 3.96
N GLU A 85 9.40 9.68 3.70
CA GLU A 85 8.82 8.91 2.60
C GLU A 85 8.45 9.85 1.45
N LEU A 86 9.06 9.64 0.30
CA LEU A 86 8.53 10.18 -0.95
C LEU A 86 7.40 9.26 -1.41
N VAL A 87 6.23 9.83 -1.65
CA VAL A 87 5.02 9.07 -1.96
C VAL A 87 4.43 9.59 -3.27
N PHE A 88 4.05 8.68 -4.16
CA PHE A 88 3.31 9.00 -5.37
C PHE A 88 2.30 7.91 -5.70
N CYS A 89 1.29 8.26 -6.49
CA CYS A 89 0.28 7.33 -6.93
C CYS A 89 0.64 6.81 -8.32
N TYR A 90 0.72 5.48 -8.48
CA TYR A 90 0.95 4.87 -9.78
C TYR A 90 -0.34 4.89 -10.61
N ARG A 91 -0.34 5.70 -11.67
CA ARG A 91 -1.52 5.97 -12.50
C ARG A 91 -1.32 5.39 -13.89
N GLY A 92 -2.16 4.44 -14.28
CA GLY A 92 -2.01 3.73 -15.57
C GLY A 92 -2.38 4.54 -16.81
N ASN A 93 -2.91 5.76 -16.63
CA ASN A 93 -3.23 6.69 -17.73
C ASN A 93 -2.17 7.77 -17.94
N GLU A 94 -1.16 7.83 -17.09
CA GLU A 94 -0.04 8.77 -17.25
C GLU A 94 1.04 8.13 -18.11
N ALA A 95 1.75 8.94 -18.90
CA ALA A 95 2.84 8.47 -19.74
C ALA A 95 4.07 8.09 -18.89
N ASP A 96 4.39 8.96 -17.93
CA ASP A 96 5.54 8.77 -17.04
C ASP A 96 5.13 7.97 -15.81
N PHE A 97 5.98 6.99 -15.45
CA PHE A 97 5.81 6.24 -14.21
C PHE A 97 5.89 7.14 -12.97
N PHE A 98 6.80 8.12 -13.00
CA PHE A 98 7.06 9.04 -11.92
C PHE A 98 7.17 10.49 -12.43
N ASP A 99 6.52 11.42 -11.72
CA ASP A 99 6.65 12.86 -11.91
C ASP A 99 6.72 13.52 -10.54
N ILE A 100 7.80 14.27 -10.30
CA ILE A 100 8.04 14.96 -9.03
C ILE A 100 6.94 15.97 -8.68
N ASN A 101 6.30 16.58 -9.68
CA ASN A 101 5.20 17.52 -9.47
C ASN A 101 3.92 16.83 -8.98
N ARG A 102 3.86 15.50 -9.12
CA ARG A 102 2.77 14.64 -8.65
C ARG A 102 3.25 13.70 -7.54
N ALA A 103 4.26 14.12 -6.79
CA ALA A 103 4.75 13.41 -5.62
C ALA A 103 4.54 14.25 -4.36
N SER A 104 4.56 13.59 -3.22
CA SER A 104 4.39 14.17 -1.89
C SER A 104 5.49 13.67 -0.97
N ILE A 105 5.87 14.44 0.05
CA ILE A 105 6.77 13.97 1.10
C ILE A 105 5.98 13.83 2.39
N MET A 106 6.06 12.64 2.98
CA MET A 106 5.57 12.38 4.33
C MET A 106 6.74 12.27 5.30
N GLN A 107 6.62 12.94 6.44
CA GLN A 107 7.65 12.94 7.48
C GLN A 107 7.04 13.13 8.86
N TRP A 108 7.61 12.51 9.89
CA TRP A 108 7.41 12.97 11.25
C TRP A 108 8.39 14.09 11.56
N GLU A 109 7.87 15.18 12.11
CA GLU A 109 8.68 16.29 12.59
C GLU A 109 8.74 16.27 14.12
N GLY A 110 9.83 16.80 14.66
CA GLY A 110 10.00 16.97 16.10
C GLY A 110 8.78 17.64 16.72
N SER A 111 8.34 17.12 17.86
CA SER A 111 7.23 17.68 18.66
C SER A 111 5.83 17.62 18.04
N LYS A 112 5.64 17.06 16.83
CA LYS A 112 4.30 16.88 16.25
C LYS A 112 3.62 15.59 16.71
N GLN A 113 2.28 15.62 16.77
CA GLN A 113 1.45 14.47 17.15
C GLN A 113 0.99 13.63 15.94
N THR A 114 1.16 14.15 14.72
CA THR A 114 0.85 13.47 13.46
C THR A 114 1.97 13.73 12.44
N PRO A 115 2.14 12.84 11.44
CA PRO A 115 3.08 13.12 10.36
C PRO A 115 2.64 14.35 9.57
N THR A 116 3.61 15.07 9.03
CA THR A 116 3.42 16.14 8.07
C THR A 116 3.37 15.54 6.67
N THR A 117 2.43 15.99 5.86
CA THR A 117 2.01 15.32 4.62
C THR A 117 2.08 16.23 3.40
N ASP A 118 2.42 17.50 3.59
CA ASP A 118 2.36 18.55 2.58
C ASP A 118 3.73 19.19 2.30
N ALA A 119 4.83 18.59 2.80
CA ALA A 119 6.19 19.09 2.62
C ALA A 119 6.63 19.21 1.14
N MET A 120 5.93 18.54 0.22
CA MET A 120 6.09 18.69 -1.23
C MET A 120 4.73 18.75 -1.95
N GLY A 121 3.70 19.29 -1.26
CA GLY A 121 2.31 19.22 -1.72
C GLY A 121 1.66 17.86 -1.44
N SER A 122 0.35 17.76 -1.68
CA SER A 122 -0.50 16.60 -1.31
C SER A 122 -1.03 15.80 -2.51
N ASP A 123 -0.55 16.12 -3.72
CA ASP A 123 -1.07 15.53 -4.96
C ASP A 123 -0.47 14.15 -5.30
N GLY A 124 0.56 13.73 -4.57
CA GLY A 124 1.17 12.42 -4.69
C GLY A 124 0.40 11.29 -4.05
N TYR A 125 -0.44 11.56 -3.05
CA TYR A 125 -1.24 10.50 -2.44
C TYR A 125 -2.32 9.97 -3.39
N CYS A 126 -2.53 8.65 -3.34
CA CYS A 126 -3.64 8.05 -4.06
C CYS A 126 -4.98 8.42 -3.43
N LYS A 127 -6.01 8.61 -4.26
CA LYS A 127 -7.37 8.93 -3.81
C LYS A 127 -8.37 7.95 -4.41
N THR A 128 -9.26 7.44 -3.57
CA THR A 128 -10.30 6.47 -3.95
C THR A 128 -11.50 7.13 -4.63
N ALA A 129 -11.64 8.45 -4.51
CA ALA A 129 -12.62 9.27 -5.21
C ALA A 129 -12.00 10.61 -5.65
N SER A 130 -12.07 10.90 -6.94
CA SER A 130 -11.74 12.21 -7.51
C SER A 130 -12.58 12.45 -8.76
N ALA A 131 -13.15 13.64 -8.90
CA ALA A 131 -13.93 14.02 -10.07
C ALA A 131 -13.06 14.26 -11.31
N ASP A 132 -11.84 14.76 -11.11
CA ASP A 132 -11.04 15.34 -12.18
C ASP A 132 -9.81 14.50 -12.57
N LYS A 133 -9.40 13.55 -11.73
CA LYS A 133 -8.16 12.77 -11.91
C LYS A 133 -8.40 11.27 -11.77
N ASN A 134 -7.69 10.48 -12.58
CA ASN A 134 -7.68 9.03 -12.47
C ASN A 134 -6.51 8.57 -11.58
N TYR A 135 -6.82 8.06 -10.38
CA TYR A 135 -5.82 7.53 -9.43
C TYR A 135 -5.63 6.01 -9.54
N PHE A 136 -6.24 5.38 -10.53
CA PHE A 136 -6.21 3.94 -10.69
C PHE A 136 -5.06 3.50 -11.60
N THR A 137 -4.48 2.35 -11.27
CA THR A 137 -3.38 1.72 -12.01
C THR A 137 -3.80 1.24 -13.40
N SER A 138 -5.10 1.24 -13.72
CA SER A 138 -5.61 0.95 -15.07
C SER A 138 -6.90 1.71 -15.38
N GLY A 139 -7.23 1.80 -16.68
CA GLY A 139 -8.47 2.41 -17.15
C GLY A 139 -9.76 1.71 -16.68
N ARG A 140 -9.68 0.46 -16.20
CA ARG A 140 -10.81 -0.26 -15.59
C ARG A 140 -11.19 0.23 -14.19
N LYS A 141 -10.40 1.15 -13.61
CA LYS A 141 -10.65 1.78 -12.30
C LYS A 141 -10.98 0.80 -11.18
N ALA A 142 -10.25 -0.31 -11.15
CA ALA A 142 -10.44 -1.36 -10.14
C ALA A 142 -9.42 -1.27 -9.00
N VAL A 143 -8.14 -1.15 -9.34
CA VAL A 143 -7.02 -1.16 -8.38
C VAL A 143 -6.33 0.19 -8.35
N ILE A 144 -5.96 0.61 -7.15
CA ILE A 144 -5.14 1.78 -6.86
C ILE A 144 -3.85 1.27 -6.24
N THR A 145 -2.71 1.75 -6.73
CA THR A 145 -1.39 1.37 -6.21
C THR A 145 -0.63 2.63 -5.78
N GLN A 146 -0.35 2.73 -4.49
CA GLN A 146 0.48 3.79 -3.92
C GLN A 146 1.91 3.28 -3.79
N VAL A 147 2.86 4.06 -4.32
CA VAL A 147 4.29 3.78 -4.21
C VAL A 147 4.89 4.74 -3.20
N ALA A 148 5.70 4.21 -2.29
CA ALA A 148 6.50 5.01 -1.37
C ALA A 148 7.97 4.60 -1.44
N VAL A 149 8.87 5.57 -1.40
CA VAL A 149 10.32 5.39 -1.47
C VAL A 149 10.92 6.01 -0.22
N LYS A 150 11.83 5.28 0.44
CA LYS A 150 12.45 5.71 1.69
C LYS A 150 13.88 5.23 1.81
N TYR A 151 14.76 6.14 2.23
CA TYR A 151 16.07 5.80 2.77
C TYR A 151 15.96 5.74 4.30
N SER A 152 16.10 4.53 4.87
CA SER A 152 16.01 4.32 6.32
C SER A 152 17.34 4.60 7.00
N SER A 153 17.30 5.14 8.22
CA SER A 153 18.47 5.24 9.10
C SER A 153 18.94 3.93 9.70
N SER A 154 18.16 2.85 9.59
CA SER A 154 18.52 1.54 10.13
C SER A 154 19.80 0.94 9.51
N SER A 155 20.12 1.29 8.26
CA SER A 155 21.34 0.80 7.57
C SER A 155 22.63 1.48 8.04
N ASP A 156 22.54 2.63 8.70
CA ASP A 156 23.70 3.34 9.26
C ASP A 156 24.18 2.72 10.58
N ALA A 157 23.51 1.67 11.06
CA ALA A 157 23.91 0.93 12.25
C ALA A 157 25.25 0.20 12.08
N ASP A 158 25.64 -0.12 10.84
CA ASP A 158 26.97 -0.65 10.52
C ASP A 158 27.87 0.48 9.94
N PRO A 159 28.96 0.85 10.65
CA PRO A 159 29.87 1.94 10.25
C PRO A 159 30.46 1.79 8.84
N PHE A 160 30.55 0.56 8.33
CA PHE A 160 31.14 0.24 7.02
C PHE A 160 30.10 -0.08 5.95
N TYR A 161 28.80 -0.04 6.27
CA TYR A 161 27.76 -0.35 5.30
C TYR A 161 27.81 0.61 4.12
N GLY A 162 27.86 0.03 2.92
CA GLY A 162 27.89 0.76 1.66
C GLY A 162 29.14 1.60 1.38
N MET A 163 30.22 1.40 2.16
CA MET A 163 31.51 2.00 1.84
C MET A 163 32.16 1.27 0.66
N GLN A 164 32.73 2.02 -0.27
CA GLN A 164 33.53 1.46 -1.36
C GLN A 164 34.93 1.10 -0.84
N PHE A 165 35.35 -0.15 -1.06
CA PHE A 165 36.67 -0.62 -0.65
C PHE A 165 37.80 0.25 -1.24
N GLY A 166 38.78 0.58 -0.42
CA GLY A 166 39.98 1.33 -0.85
C GLY A 166 39.77 2.83 -1.05
N THR A 167 38.61 3.37 -0.65
CA THR A 167 38.28 4.80 -0.79
C THR A 167 37.91 5.42 0.55
N ASP A 168 37.96 6.76 0.63
CA ASP A 168 37.48 7.55 1.77
C ASP A 168 36.47 8.59 1.28
N ASP A 169 35.36 8.75 2.01
CA ASP A 169 34.25 9.62 1.62
C ASP A 169 34.65 11.11 1.56
N LYS A 170 35.68 11.53 2.29
CA LYS A 170 36.23 12.90 2.23
C LYS A 170 37.27 13.07 1.13
N GLY A 171 38.03 12.03 0.82
CA GLY A 171 39.08 12.06 -0.21
C GLY A 171 38.55 12.08 -1.64
N VAL A 172 37.61 11.19 -1.97
CA VAL A 172 37.07 11.02 -3.34
C VAL A 172 35.64 11.54 -3.51
N LYS A 173 34.96 11.96 -2.44
CA LYS A 173 33.56 12.44 -2.44
C LYS A 173 32.56 11.44 -3.03
N PHE A 174 32.86 10.14 -2.97
CA PHE A 174 31.91 9.12 -3.36
C PHE A 174 30.77 9.04 -2.33
N GLU A 175 29.54 9.00 -2.83
CA GLU A 175 28.40 8.71 -1.97
C GLU A 175 28.39 7.23 -1.61
N ARG A 176 28.26 6.93 -0.32
CA ARG A 176 28.07 5.55 0.17
C ARG A 176 26.83 4.95 -0.49
N SER A 177 26.87 3.66 -0.81
CA SER A 177 25.66 2.96 -1.26
C SER A 177 24.68 2.87 -0.11
N LYS A 178 23.49 3.45 -0.31
CA LYS A 178 22.43 3.46 0.70
C LYS A 178 21.34 2.52 0.22
N PRO A 179 20.85 1.61 1.08
CA PRO A 179 19.72 0.80 0.70
C PRO A 179 18.49 1.69 0.70
N VAL A 180 17.74 1.64 -0.40
CA VAL A 180 16.46 2.32 -0.55
C VAL A 180 15.36 1.29 -0.54
N LYS A 181 14.35 1.52 0.30
CA LYS A 181 13.15 0.68 0.36
C LYS A 181 12.07 1.30 -0.50
N VAL A 182 11.48 0.47 -1.35
CA VAL A 182 10.32 0.83 -2.17
C VAL A 182 9.15 -0.03 -1.71
N PHE A 183 8.06 0.63 -1.33
CA PHE A 183 6.80 0.03 -0.93
C PHE A 183 5.78 0.21 -2.04
N ALA A 184 5.06 -0.84 -2.39
CA ALA A 184 3.91 -0.77 -3.29
C ALA A 184 2.69 -1.33 -2.56
N VAL A 185 1.74 -0.45 -2.24
CA VAL A 185 0.48 -0.80 -1.58
C VAL A 185 -0.65 -0.71 -2.59
N SER A 186 -1.18 -1.87 -2.98
CA SER A 186 -2.32 -2.00 -3.86
C SER A 186 -3.60 -2.23 -3.07
N ILE A 187 -4.66 -1.48 -3.40
CA ILE A 187 -6.00 -1.64 -2.80
C ILE A 187 -7.09 -1.73 -3.88
N MET A 188 -8.20 -2.39 -3.52
CA MET A 188 -9.41 -2.42 -4.35
C MET A 188 -10.58 -1.80 -3.56
N PRO A 189 -10.77 -0.48 -3.65
CA PRO A 189 -11.74 0.23 -2.83
C PRO A 189 -13.19 -0.26 -3.02
N SER A 190 -13.52 -0.82 -4.20
CA SER A 190 -14.86 -1.34 -4.52
C SER A 190 -15.24 -2.61 -3.75
N LEU A 191 -14.26 -3.32 -3.18
CA LEU A 191 -14.50 -4.52 -2.36
C LEU A 191 -14.54 -4.24 -0.86
N SER A 192 -14.29 -2.99 -0.45
CA SER A 192 -14.43 -2.56 0.93
C SER A 192 -15.75 -1.83 1.13
N THR A 193 -16.34 -2.02 2.31
CA THR A 193 -17.49 -1.25 2.80
C THR A 193 -17.05 -0.02 3.61
N ALA A 194 -15.74 0.19 3.79
CA ALA A 194 -15.19 1.33 4.51
C ALA A 194 -15.46 2.65 3.77
N ASP A 195 -15.58 3.73 4.55
CA ASP A 195 -15.72 5.07 4.01
C ASP A 195 -14.47 5.45 3.19
N ARG A 196 -14.70 5.91 1.95
CA ARG A 196 -13.64 6.30 1.01
C ARG A 196 -12.72 7.39 1.57
N SER A 197 -13.26 8.33 2.33
CA SER A 197 -12.47 9.38 3.00
C SER A 197 -11.52 8.81 4.06
N LYS A 198 -11.91 7.74 4.75
CA LYS A 198 -11.04 7.05 5.72
C LYS A 198 -9.94 6.26 5.03
N ILE A 199 -10.25 5.64 3.89
CA ILE A 199 -9.23 4.98 3.06
C ILE A 199 -8.22 6.01 2.56
N ASP A 200 -8.69 7.14 2.03
CA ASP A 200 -7.82 8.23 1.57
C ASP A 200 -6.96 8.78 2.72
N THR A 201 -7.51 8.86 3.94
CA THR A 201 -6.74 9.26 5.13
C THR A 201 -5.65 8.25 5.49
N CYS A 202 -5.90 6.94 5.39
CA CYS A 202 -4.86 5.93 5.59
C CYS A 202 -3.71 6.11 4.58
N LEU A 203 -4.03 6.47 3.34
CA LEU A 203 -3.06 6.66 2.26
C LEU A 203 -2.29 7.99 2.38
N SER A 204 -2.94 9.05 2.85
CA SER A 204 -2.38 10.40 2.85
C SER A 204 -1.82 10.87 4.20
N ALA A 205 -2.06 10.14 5.29
CA ALA A 205 -1.69 10.57 6.64
C ALA A 205 -1.00 9.49 7.48
N ARG A 206 -0.52 8.42 6.85
CA ARG A 206 0.25 7.34 7.49
C ARG A 206 1.46 6.99 6.63
N MET A 207 2.58 6.70 7.29
CA MET A 207 3.79 6.21 6.64
C MET A 207 3.71 4.69 6.44
N ASN A 208 4.43 4.16 5.46
CA ASN A 208 4.53 2.71 5.26
C ASN A 208 5.47 2.09 6.30
N GLU A 209 6.62 2.74 6.53
CA GLU A 209 7.58 2.43 7.58
C GLU A 209 7.67 3.65 8.51
N VAL A 210 6.93 3.58 9.61
CA VAL A 210 6.82 4.68 10.58
C VAL A 210 8.16 4.94 11.25
N THR A 211 8.70 6.15 11.07
CA THR A 211 9.87 6.63 11.81
C THR A 211 9.52 7.93 12.50
N ILE A 212 9.54 7.91 13.82
CA ILE A 212 9.27 9.07 14.67
C ILE A 212 10.62 9.56 15.22
N PRO A 213 11.01 10.84 15.00
CA PRO A 213 12.29 11.36 15.47
C PRO A 213 12.46 11.24 16.97
N ASP A 214 13.69 10.93 17.41
CA ASP A 214 14.05 10.87 18.82
C ASP A 214 13.65 12.15 19.57
N GLY A 215 13.14 11.97 20.79
CA GLY A 215 12.61 13.07 21.60
C GLY A 215 11.16 13.48 21.25
N THR A 216 10.56 12.91 20.20
CA THR A 216 9.14 13.14 19.89
C THR A 216 8.28 12.14 20.65
N THR A 217 7.43 12.66 21.55
CA THR A 217 6.44 11.85 22.26
C THR A 217 5.07 12.02 21.60
N VAL A 218 4.54 10.95 21.02
CA VAL A 218 3.18 10.92 20.45
C VAL A 218 2.23 10.34 21.48
N SER A 219 1.24 11.12 21.91
CA SER A 219 0.23 10.71 22.88
C SER A 219 -1.02 10.23 22.14
N VAL A 220 -1.30 8.93 22.23
CA VAL A 220 -2.50 8.32 21.65
C VAL A 220 -3.46 7.94 22.77
N ALA A 221 -4.69 8.46 22.75
CA ALA A 221 -5.67 8.19 23.78
C ALA A 221 -5.99 6.69 23.88
N SER A 222 -6.14 6.17 25.10
CA SER A 222 -6.56 4.79 25.31
C SER A 222 -7.92 4.53 24.66
N GLY A 223 -8.02 3.46 23.88
CA GLY A 223 -9.24 3.13 23.13
C GLY A 223 -9.33 3.75 21.74
N THR A 224 -8.32 4.51 21.29
CA THR A 224 -8.22 4.95 19.89
C THR A 224 -8.19 3.74 18.97
N LYS A 225 -9.07 3.73 17.95
CA LYS A 225 -9.10 2.66 16.96
C LYS A 225 -7.82 2.65 16.12
N VAL A 226 -7.47 1.50 15.55
CA VAL A 226 -6.22 1.34 14.79
C VAL A 226 -6.18 2.29 13.59
N GLU A 227 -7.30 2.44 12.88
CA GLU A 227 -7.43 3.33 11.72
C GLU A 227 -7.26 4.81 12.08
N ASP A 228 -7.63 5.20 13.30
CA ASP A 228 -7.59 6.58 13.77
C ASP A 228 -6.24 6.91 14.44
N ASN A 229 -5.39 5.91 14.69
CA ASN A 229 -4.09 6.09 15.33
C ASN A 229 -3.02 6.55 14.32
N PRO A 230 -2.41 7.73 14.51
CA PRO A 230 -1.40 8.26 13.59
C PRO A 230 -0.08 7.51 13.61
N THR A 231 0.23 6.75 14.67
CA THR A 231 1.48 5.97 14.78
C THR A 231 1.44 4.64 14.03
N LYS A 232 0.31 4.34 13.39
CA LYS A 232 0.10 3.12 12.62
C LYS A 232 0.52 3.29 11.17
N SER A 233 1.02 2.21 10.57
CA SER A 233 1.40 2.25 9.15
C SER A 233 0.16 2.35 8.24
N VAL A 234 0.38 2.64 6.96
CA VAL A 234 -0.68 2.56 5.92
C VAL A 234 -1.39 1.20 5.98
N THR A 235 -0.63 0.11 6.05
CA THR A 235 -1.18 -1.26 6.04
C THR A 235 -1.93 -1.61 7.33
N GLU A 236 -1.46 -1.15 8.49
CA GLU A 236 -2.18 -1.29 9.76
C GLU A 236 -3.50 -0.50 9.74
N CYS A 237 -3.49 0.72 9.18
CA CYS A 237 -4.68 1.55 9.04
C CYS A 237 -5.72 0.91 8.11
N LEU A 238 -5.30 0.41 6.94
CA LEU A 238 -6.16 -0.30 5.99
C LEU A 238 -6.72 -1.60 6.59
N SER A 239 -5.92 -2.31 7.37
CA SER A 239 -6.35 -3.51 8.11
C SER A 239 -7.43 -3.17 9.14
N GLY A 240 -7.26 -2.08 9.91
CA GLY A 240 -8.27 -1.59 10.86
C GLY A 240 -9.62 -1.27 10.20
N LEU A 241 -9.59 -0.78 8.95
CA LEU A 241 -10.79 -0.52 8.15
C LEU A 241 -11.36 -1.77 7.44
N ASN A 242 -10.74 -2.94 7.57
CA ASN A 242 -11.08 -4.14 6.80
C ASN A 242 -11.07 -3.89 5.27
N VAL A 243 -10.12 -3.09 4.79
CA VAL A 243 -9.92 -2.84 3.36
C VAL A 243 -9.05 -3.98 2.80
N PRO A 244 -9.46 -4.68 1.74
CA PRO A 244 -8.59 -5.64 1.08
C PRO A 244 -7.41 -4.92 0.42
N PHE A 245 -6.19 -5.31 0.81
CA PHE A 245 -4.96 -4.75 0.26
C PHE A 245 -3.89 -5.82 0.05
N THR A 246 -2.91 -5.49 -0.77
CA THR A 246 -1.65 -6.21 -0.91
C THR A 246 -0.52 -5.20 -0.81
N SER A 247 0.50 -5.51 0.00
CA SER A 247 1.65 -4.64 0.22
C SER A 247 2.91 -5.44 0.01
N HIS A 248 3.81 -4.90 -0.79
CA HIS A 248 5.15 -5.45 -1.03
C HIS A 248 6.19 -4.39 -0.72
N ALA A 249 7.33 -4.83 -0.20
CA ALA A 249 8.48 -3.98 0.07
C ALA A 249 9.71 -4.65 -0.53
N THR A 250 10.46 -3.90 -1.34
CA THR A 250 11.72 -4.34 -1.93
C THR A 250 12.80 -3.35 -1.55
N GLU A 251 13.98 -3.86 -1.21
CA GLU A 251 15.14 -3.04 -0.89
C GLU A 251 16.14 -3.11 -2.04
N TYR A 252 16.53 -1.94 -2.55
CA TYR A 252 17.53 -1.79 -3.61
C TYR A 252 18.80 -1.16 -3.04
N VAL A 253 19.96 -1.68 -3.39
CA VAL A 253 21.23 -1.05 -3.08
C VAL A 253 21.69 -0.28 -4.32
N ILE A 254 21.64 1.05 -4.24
CA ILE A 254 22.10 1.91 -5.34
C ILE A 254 23.59 2.14 -5.13
N ALA A 255 24.40 1.66 -6.09
CA ALA A 255 25.83 1.90 -6.13
C ALA A 255 26.19 2.70 -7.38
N GLN A 256 27.16 3.61 -7.26
CA GLN A 256 27.77 4.27 -8.41
C GLN A 256 28.78 3.30 -9.03
N ASP A 257 28.52 2.86 -10.25
CA ASP A 257 29.46 2.08 -11.07
C ASP A 257 30.03 3.01 -12.16
N PHE A 258 31.36 3.12 -12.19
CA PHE A 258 32.08 3.92 -13.18
C PHE A 258 32.87 2.95 -14.05
N THR A 259 32.23 2.48 -15.13
CA THR A 259 32.92 1.80 -16.24
C THR A 259 33.33 2.80 -17.31
#